data_AF-A0A4Q2UZP2-F1
#
_entry.id   AF-A0A4Q2UZP2-F1
#
_cell.length_a   1.000
_cell.length_b   1.000
_cell.length_c   1.000
_cell.angle_alpha   90.00
_cell.angle_beta   90.00
_cell.angle_gamma   90.00
#
_symmetry.space_group_name_H-M   'P 1'
#
loop_
_entity.id
_entity.type
_entity.pdbx_description
1 polymer ?
#
loop_
_entity_poly.entity_id
_entity_poly.type
_entity_poly.pdbx_seq_one_letter_code
_entity_poly.pdbx_strand_id
1 'polypeptide(L)'
;MLFRARRTYTRLLMGRMQADLGTGLDWVAVNHWNTDNPHTHIVVRGRDDTGKDLIIAGDYIADGFRHRAAELATEWLGPRTELEIQQTLQREVKQERWTSLDRTLQREAGDDGRVQIERFNEPRLQRQRLLLVGRLQRLQRLGLADEMQPGTWAVHADAGKTLRTLGERGDIIRTMQRAMRGEPRELAVFEPGDDGRTILGRVAAKGLADELRDRGYLVIDGVDGKAHYVALNARDELANYPTGAVVAVKGSADVRAADKNIAALASGGLYRTDHHLAVAQGQTVPGRDPQEVVAVHVRRLEALRRAGIVERVAEGLWKVPDDLAEQGRRYDAQRLGGVAVELKSHLPIERQARVIGATWLDQQLIGGGSGLGDLGFGSEAKQAMQQRADFLAEQGLAVRRGQRVILARNLLGTLRNRELAQAAKAIAADTGLEHRPVADGQRVAGIYRRSVMLASGRYAMLDDGMGFSLVPWKPVIEQRLGQQLAATVRGGRVSWEIGRQRGFGR
;
A
#
# COMPACT_ATOMS: atom_id res chain seq x y z
N MET A 1 -0.63 -33.32 9.19
CA MET A 1 0.47 -33.96 8.43
C MET A 1 1.25 -32.96 7.55
N LEU A 2 0.60 -32.15 6.71
CA LEU A 2 1.24 -31.19 5.79
C LEU A 2 2.22 -30.18 6.44
N PHE A 3 1.94 -29.71 7.66
CA PHE A 3 2.81 -28.77 8.39
C PHE A 3 4.20 -29.35 8.74
N ARG A 4 4.24 -30.61 9.18
CA ARG A 4 5.51 -31.28 9.54
C ARG A 4 6.34 -31.58 8.29
N ALA A 5 5.70 -32.01 7.21
CA ALA A 5 6.38 -32.35 5.96
C ALA A 5 7.18 -31.17 5.40
N ARG A 6 6.59 -29.97 5.37
CA ARG A 6 7.21 -28.80 4.76
C ARG A 6 8.37 -28.22 5.56
N ARG A 7 8.27 -28.22 6.90
CA ARG A 7 9.38 -27.82 7.78
C ARG A 7 10.58 -28.77 7.62
N THR A 8 10.33 -30.07 7.55
CA THR A 8 11.38 -31.07 7.34
C THR A 8 11.99 -30.91 5.94
N TYR A 9 11.16 -30.74 4.91
CA TYR A 9 11.61 -30.50 3.54
C TYR A 9 12.54 -29.29 3.43
N THR A 10 12.15 -28.13 3.98
CA THR A 10 12.99 -26.92 3.97
C THR A 10 14.33 -27.16 4.66
N ARG A 11 14.35 -27.87 5.80
CA ARG A 11 15.60 -28.18 6.50
C ARG A 11 16.53 -29.08 5.69
N LEU A 12 15.99 -30.11 5.04
CA LEU A 12 16.78 -30.99 4.18
C LEU A 12 17.33 -30.24 2.96
N LEU A 13 16.53 -29.36 2.36
CA LEU A 13 16.98 -28.52 1.25
C LEU A 13 18.13 -27.60 1.68
N MET A 14 18.00 -26.95 2.84
CA MET A 14 19.08 -26.11 3.39
C MET A 14 20.33 -26.93 3.74
N GLY A 15 20.17 -28.17 4.20
CA GLY A 15 21.28 -29.10 4.40
C GLY A 15 22.02 -29.43 3.10
N ARG A 16 21.30 -29.62 1.98
CA ARG A 16 21.92 -29.81 0.65
C ARG A 16 22.68 -28.57 0.21
N MET A 17 22.09 -27.39 0.42
CA MET A 17 22.75 -26.12 0.10
C MET A 17 24.03 -25.92 0.91
N GLN A 18 24.02 -26.23 2.20
CA GLN A 18 25.24 -26.21 3.04
C GLN A 18 26.32 -27.15 2.50
N ALA A 19 25.94 -28.35 2.07
CA ALA A 19 26.87 -29.32 1.50
C ALA A 19 27.44 -28.84 0.15
N ASP A 20 26.60 -28.29 -0.73
CA ASP A 20 27.02 -27.76 -2.03
C ASP A 20 27.99 -26.57 -1.89
N LEU A 21 27.73 -25.69 -0.92
CA LEU A 21 28.56 -24.51 -0.67
C LEU A 21 29.79 -24.80 0.20
N GLY A 22 29.87 -25.98 0.83
CA GLY A 22 30.98 -26.36 1.70
C GLY A 22 31.11 -25.54 2.98
N THR A 23 30.03 -24.88 3.43
CA THR A 23 30.01 -24.04 4.64
C THR A 23 28.72 -24.22 5.42
N GLY A 24 28.79 -24.05 6.74
CA GLY A 24 27.62 -23.80 7.57
C GLY A 24 26.84 -22.58 7.10
N LEU A 25 25.51 -22.66 7.14
CA LEU A 25 24.61 -21.53 6.87
C LEU A 25 23.80 -21.22 8.11
N ASP A 26 23.78 -19.94 8.50
CA ASP A 26 22.86 -19.41 9.50
C ASP A 26 21.63 -18.85 8.77
N TRP A 27 20.46 -19.42 9.04
CA TRP A 27 19.24 -19.09 8.31
C TRP A 27 17.99 -19.23 9.16
N VAL A 28 16.98 -18.43 8.82
CA VAL A 28 15.63 -18.51 9.38
C VAL A 28 14.62 -18.67 8.26
N ALA A 29 13.49 -19.34 8.53
CA ALA A 29 12.45 -19.53 7.54
C ALA A 29 11.05 -19.28 8.09
N VAL A 30 10.19 -18.72 7.24
CA VAL A 30 8.79 -18.42 7.54
C VAL A 30 7.90 -19.08 6.49
N ASN A 31 6.92 -19.86 6.94
CA ASN A 31 5.98 -20.54 6.06
C ASN A 31 4.70 -19.73 5.90
N HIS A 32 4.39 -19.32 4.67
CA HIS A 32 3.11 -18.74 4.31
C HIS A 32 2.14 -19.82 3.82
N TRP A 33 0.89 -19.68 4.25
CA TRP A 33 -0.24 -20.55 3.92
C TRP A 33 -1.48 -19.76 3.46
N ASN A 34 -1.40 -18.43 3.51
CA ASN A 34 -2.46 -17.49 3.16
C ASN A 34 -2.41 -17.04 1.68
N THR A 35 -1.46 -17.54 0.90
CA THR A 35 -1.30 -17.27 -0.53
C THR A 35 -1.80 -18.42 -1.40
N ASP A 36 -1.96 -18.18 -2.71
CA ASP A 36 -2.44 -19.18 -3.68
C ASP A 36 -1.60 -20.46 -3.68
N ASN A 37 -0.29 -20.30 -3.52
CA ASN A 37 0.64 -21.39 -3.30
C ASN A 37 1.29 -21.20 -1.94
N PRO A 38 1.12 -22.14 -0.99
CA PRO A 38 1.87 -22.11 0.26
C PRO A 38 3.38 -22.12 -0.03
N HIS A 39 4.09 -21.04 0.32
CA HIS A 39 5.52 -20.85 0.01
C HIS A 39 6.34 -20.41 1.24
N THR A 40 7.63 -20.73 1.25
CA THR A 40 8.52 -20.58 2.42
C THR A 40 9.55 -19.53 2.07
N HIS A 41 9.59 -18.43 2.82
CA HIS A 41 10.72 -17.52 2.72
C HIS A 41 11.85 -18.05 3.60
N ILE A 42 13.06 -17.99 3.06
CA ILE A 42 14.29 -18.35 3.76
C ILE A 42 15.18 -17.13 3.73
N VAL A 43 15.59 -16.66 4.91
CA VAL A 43 16.56 -15.59 5.06
C VAL A 43 17.86 -16.24 5.49
N VAL A 44 18.90 -16.07 4.69
CA VAL A 44 20.25 -16.58 4.96
C VAL A 44 21.14 -15.41 5.35
N ARG A 45 21.89 -15.56 6.45
CA ARG A 45 22.89 -14.58 6.85
C ARG A 45 23.99 -14.54 5.79
N GLY A 46 24.39 -13.33 5.37
CA GLY A 46 25.47 -13.12 4.40
C GLY A 46 26.88 -13.42 4.93
N ARG A 47 27.02 -14.33 5.89
CA ARG A 47 28.29 -14.72 6.51
C ARG A 47 28.43 -16.23 6.52
N ASP A 48 29.63 -16.72 6.20
CA ASP A 48 29.98 -18.14 6.29
C ASP A 48 30.27 -18.57 7.75
N ASP A 49 30.57 -19.85 7.95
CA ASP A 49 30.88 -20.39 9.29
C ASP A 49 32.21 -19.89 9.88
N THR A 50 33.07 -19.28 9.07
CA THR A 50 34.30 -18.59 9.51
C THR A 50 34.07 -17.11 9.84
N GLY A 51 32.85 -16.59 9.59
CA GLY A 51 32.49 -15.19 9.79
C GLY A 51 32.88 -14.26 8.63
N LYS A 52 33.38 -14.79 7.51
CA LYS A 52 33.64 -14.04 6.28
C LYS A 52 32.36 -13.90 5.45
N ASP A 53 32.41 -13.11 4.39
CA ASP A 53 31.26 -12.90 3.51
C ASP A 53 30.89 -14.21 2.81
N LEU A 54 29.61 -14.57 2.85
CA LEU A 54 29.10 -15.75 2.15
C LEU A 54 29.07 -15.47 0.65
N ILE A 55 29.90 -16.18 -0.12
CA ILE A 55 29.94 -16.08 -1.58
C ILE A 55 29.16 -17.24 -2.19
N ILE A 56 28.12 -16.92 -2.96
CA ILE A 56 27.31 -17.89 -3.68
C ILE A 56 27.46 -17.62 -5.17
N ALA A 57 27.80 -18.65 -5.95
CA ALA A 57 27.94 -18.52 -7.39
C ALA A 57 26.59 -18.17 -8.04
N GLY A 58 26.60 -17.26 -9.02
CA GLY A 58 25.37 -16.72 -9.61
C GLY A 58 24.53 -17.76 -10.34
N ASP A 59 25.16 -18.77 -10.93
CA ASP A 59 24.52 -19.94 -11.54
C ASP A 59 23.84 -20.85 -10.51
N TYR A 60 24.44 -21.00 -9.32
CA TYR A 60 23.81 -21.70 -8.21
C TYR A 60 22.54 -21.00 -7.74
N ILE A 61 22.54 -19.66 -7.71
CA ILE A 61 21.34 -18.86 -7.41
C ILE A 61 20.31 -19.00 -8.53
N ALA A 62 20.74 -18.92 -9.79
CA ALA A 62 19.84 -18.94 -10.95
C ALA A 62 19.10 -20.27 -11.08
N ASP A 63 19.83 -21.40 -10.95
CA ASP A 63 19.31 -22.73 -11.26
C ASP A 63 19.68 -23.80 -10.22
N GLY A 64 20.85 -23.73 -9.60
CA GLY A 64 21.35 -24.76 -8.67
C GLY A 64 20.40 -25.05 -7.51
N PHE A 65 19.93 -24.00 -6.82
CA PHE A 65 19.01 -24.18 -5.69
C PHE A 65 17.67 -24.79 -6.10
N ARG A 66 17.13 -24.38 -7.27
CA ARG A 66 15.91 -24.97 -7.83
C ARG A 66 16.10 -26.43 -8.17
N HIS A 67 17.25 -26.79 -8.73
CA HIS A 67 17.58 -28.17 -9.06
C HIS A 67 17.61 -29.05 -7.81
N ARG A 68 18.28 -28.62 -6.73
CA ARG A 68 18.30 -29.35 -5.45
C ARG A 68 16.93 -29.52 -4.83
N ALA A 69 16.09 -28.49 -4.92
CA ALA A 69 14.71 -28.60 -4.48
C ALA A 69 13.94 -29.65 -5.30
N ALA A 70 14.07 -29.63 -6.63
CA ALA A 70 13.41 -30.60 -7.49
C ALA A 70 13.87 -32.05 -7.21
N GLU A 71 15.17 -32.29 -7.05
CA GLU A 71 15.72 -33.60 -6.68
C GLU A 71 15.14 -34.10 -5.35
N LEU A 72 15.16 -33.27 -4.31
CA LEU A 72 14.62 -33.62 -3.00
C LEU A 72 13.11 -33.92 -3.06
N ALA A 73 12.35 -33.15 -3.86
CA ALA A 73 10.93 -33.42 -4.07
C ALA A 73 10.71 -34.75 -4.79
N THR A 74 11.52 -35.07 -5.80
CA THR A 74 11.47 -36.35 -6.52
C THR A 74 11.81 -37.53 -5.61
N GLU A 75 12.78 -37.40 -4.70
CA GLU A 75 13.08 -38.45 -3.72
C GLU A 75 11.91 -38.71 -2.76
N TRP A 76 11.18 -37.66 -2.39
CA TRP A 76 10.06 -37.75 -1.45
C TRP A 76 8.75 -38.23 -2.09
N LEU A 77 8.47 -37.78 -3.30
CA LEU A 77 7.18 -37.97 -3.97
C LEU A 77 7.26 -38.99 -5.13
N GLY A 78 8.47 -39.39 -5.53
CA GLY A 78 8.72 -40.14 -6.74
C GLY A 78 8.84 -39.25 -7.99
N PRO A 79 9.29 -39.82 -9.12
CA PRO A 79 9.27 -39.13 -10.39
C PRO A 79 7.83 -38.86 -10.83
N ARG A 80 7.61 -37.73 -11.51
CA ARG A 80 6.31 -37.44 -12.14
C ARG A 80 6.02 -38.50 -13.19
N THR A 81 4.83 -39.09 -13.13
CA THR A 81 4.38 -40.05 -14.13
C THR A 81 4.05 -39.35 -15.45
N GLU A 82 4.15 -40.07 -16.57
CA GLU A 82 3.75 -39.55 -17.89
C GLU A 82 2.29 -39.07 -17.86
N LEU A 83 1.40 -39.78 -17.15
CA LEU A 83 -0.01 -39.39 -16.99
C LEU A 83 -0.16 -38.02 -16.30
N GLU A 84 0.58 -37.77 -15.21
CA GLU A 84 0.55 -36.48 -14.51
C GLU A 84 1.12 -35.34 -15.35
N ILE A 85 2.14 -35.62 -16.16
CA ILE A 85 2.72 -34.66 -17.11
C ILE A 85 1.67 -34.31 -18.17
N GLN A 86 1.06 -35.31 -18.81
CA GLN A 86 0.02 -35.12 -19.83
C GLN A 86 -1.19 -34.36 -19.29
N GLN A 87 -1.70 -34.74 -18.10
CA GLN A 87 -2.82 -34.04 -17.46
C GLN A 87 -2.50 -32.57 -17.14
N THR A 88 -1.25 -32.26 -16.79
CA THR A 88 -0.82 -30.89 -16.52
C THR A 88 -0.80 -30.08 -17.81
N LEU A 89 -0.17 -30.61 -18.87
CA LEU A 89 -0.13 -29.93 -20.17
C LEU A 89 -1.53 -29.75 -20.77
N GLN A 90 -2.41 -30.73 -20.62
CA GLN A 90 -3.80 -30.63 -21.08
C GLN A 90 -4.57 -29.51 -20.36
N ARG A 91 -4.30 -29.29 -19.07
CA ARG A 91 -4.84 -28.14 -18.33
C ARG A 91 -4.26 -26.82 -18.84
N GLU A 92 -2.96 -26.76 -19.18
CA GLU A 92 -2.30 -25.55 -19.68
C GLU A 92 -2.92 -25.02 -20.98
N VAL A 93 -3.39 -25.90 -21.87
CA VAL A 93 -4.00 -25.52 -23.16
C VAL A 93 -5.03 -24.40 -23.01
N LYS A 94 -5.92 -24.49 -22.01
CA LYS A 94 -7.04 -23.56 -21.82
C LYS A 94 -6.70 -22.32 -20.99
N GLN A 95 -5.57 -22.31 -20.27
CA GLN A 95 -5.25 -21.27 -19.29
C GLN A 95 -4.96 -19.92 -19.95
N GLU A 96 -5.50 -18.84 -19.39
CA GLU A 96 -5.23 -17.47 -19.82
C GLU A 96 -3.99 -16.90 -19.11
N ARG A 97 -2.88 -17.63 -19.20
CA ARG A 97 -1.58 -17.24 -18.63
C ARG A 97 -0.43 -17.76 -19.49
N TRP A 98 0.79 -17.29 -19.25
CA TRP A 98 2.00 -17.85 -19.87
C TRP A 98 2.33 -19.23 -19.29
N THR A 99 2.47 -20.24 -20.15
CA THR A 99 2.58 -21.66 -19.77
C THR A 99 3.86 -22.30 -20.30
N SER A 100 4.03 -23.61 -20.07
CA SER A 100 5.15 -24.36 -20.66
C SER A 100 4.94 -24.62 -22.16
N LEU A 101 3.68 -24.78 -22.59
CA LEU A 101 3.33 -24.90 -24.01
C LEU A 101 3.74 -23.66 -24.80
N ASP A 102 3.56 -22.45 -24.24
CA ASP A 102 3.96 -21.21 -24.90
C ASP A 102 5.48 -21.09 -25.04
N ARG A 103 6.25 -21.54 -24.05
CA ARG A 103 7.72 -21.63 -24.12
C ARG A 103 8.18 -22.63 -25.18
N THR A 104 7.45 -23.72 -25.37
CA THR A 104 7.72 -24.66 -26.46
C THR A 104 7.41 -24.00 -27.80
N LEU A 105 6.22 -23.42 -27.98
CA LEU A 105 5.86 -22.70 -29.22
C LEU A 105 6.88 -21.62 -29.59
N GLN A 106 7.36 -20.85 -28.62
CA GLN A 106 8.38 -19.82 -28.83
C GLN A 106 9.73 -20.41 -29.26
N ARG A 107 10.14 -21.56 -28.71
CA ARG A 107 11.37 -22.25 -29.11
C ARG A 107 11.27 -22.88 -30.50
N GLU A 108 10.08 -23.32 -30.89
CA GLU A 108 9.84 -23.97 -32.18
C GLU A 108 9.56 -22.99 -33.31
N ALA A 109 9.33 -21.71 -32.99
CA ALA A 109 9.20 -20.65 -33.97
C ALA A 109 10.50 -20.54 -34.80
N GLY A 110 10.36 -20.37 -36.11
CA GLY A 110 11.46 -20.05 -37.00
C GLY A 110 12.00 -18.63 -36.75
N ASP A 111 13.09 -18.28 -37.44
CA ASP A 111 13.70 -16.95 -37.35
C ASP A 111 12.75 -15.82 -37.79
N ASP A 112 11.72 -16.15 -38.56
CA ASP A 112 10.64 -15.26 -38.99
C ASP A 112 9.50 -15.14 -37.95
N GLY A 113 9.64 -15.77 -36.78
CA GLY A 113 8.65 -15.77 -35.71
C GLY A 113 7.44 -16.68 -35.98
N ARG A 114 7.48 -17.51 -37.04
CA ARG A 114 6.37 -18.37 -37.44
C ARG A 114 6.55 -19.79 -36.93
N VAL A 115 5.43 -20.42 -36.58
CA VAL A 115 5.37 -21.80 -36.11
C VAL A 115 4.73 -22.67 -37.19
N GLN A 116 5.48 -23.66 -37.67
CA GLN A 116 5.02 -24.65 -38.64
C GLN A 116 4.53 -25.91 -37.91
N ILE A 117 3.28 -26.31 -38.12
CA ILE A 117 2.68 -27.50 -37.49
C ILE A 117 3.43 -28.78 -37.87
N GLU A 118 4.06 -28.82 -39.04
CA GLU A 118 4.87 -29.95 -39.50
C GLU A 118 6.03 -30.25 -38.55
N ARG A 119 6.63 -29.22 -37.93
CA ARG A 119 7.70 -29.40 -36.93
C ARG A 119 7.22 -30.17 -35.70
N PHE A 120 5.94 -30.12 -35.38
CA PHE A 120 5.38 -30.89 -34.27
C PHE A 120 5.31 -32.40 -34.56
N ASN A 121 5.62 -32.85 -35.78
CA ASN A 121 5.79 -34.27 -36.10
C ASN A 121 7.15 -34.83 -35.67
N GLU A 122 8.11 -33.99 -35.28
CA GLU A 122 9.39 -34.47 -34.79
C GLU A 122 9.20 -35.38 -33.55
N PRO A 123 9.97 -36.47 -33.40
CA PRO A 123 9.77 -37.46 -32.32
C PRO A 123 9.69 -36.86 -30.92
N ARG A 124 10.43 -35.75 -30.67
CA ARG A 124 10.46 -35.04 -29.39
C ARG A 124 9.16 -34.28 -29.08
N LEU A 125 8.41 -33.84 -30.10
CA LEU A 125 7.18 -33.06 -29.97
C LEU A 125 5.92 -33.86 -30.29
N GLN A 126 6.06 -35.02 -30.92
CA GLN A 126 4.94 -35.83 -31.41
C GLN A 126 3.90 -36.12 -30.31
N ARG A 127 4.35 -36.39 -29.08
CA ARG A 127 3.47 -36.61 -27.91
C ARG A 127 2.72 -35.35 -27.47
N GLN A 128 3.24 -34.16 -27.76
CA GLN A 128 2.66 -32.86 -27.40
C GLN A 128 1.92 -32.19 -28.58
N ARG A 129 1.96 -32.76 -29.79
CA ARG A 129 1.41 -32.17 -31.02
C ARG A 129 -0.01 -31.62 -30.84
N LEU A 130 -0.94 -32.45 -30.35
CA LEU A 130 -2.33 -32.05 -30.15
C LEU A 130 -2.49 -30.93 -29.11
N LEU A 131 -1.62 -30.90 -28.09
CA LEU A 131 -1.63 -29.88 -27.05
C LEU A 131 -1.11 -28.54 -27.58
N LEU A 132 -0.04 -28.56 -28.39
CA LEU A 132 0.52 -27.36 -29.02
C LEU A 132 -0.45 -26.76 -30.05
N VAL A 133 -1.08 -27.59 -30.88
CA VAL A 133 -2.13 -27.13 -31.82
C VAL A 133 -3.34 -26.57 -31.07
N GLY A 134 -3.83 -27.28 -30.05
CA GLY A 134 -4.93 -26.79 -29.23
C GLY A 134 -4.58 -25.48 -28.50
N ARG A 135 -3.31 -25.29 -28.14
CA ARG A 135 -2.81 -24.04 -27.55
C ARG A 135 -2.81 -22.91 -28.56
N LEU A 136 -2.30 -23.09 -29.78
CA LEU A 136 -2.34 -22.09 -30.85
C LEU A 136 -3.78 -21.64 -31.15
N GLN A 137 -4.73 -22.58 -31.26
CA GLN A 137 -6.16 -22.28 -31.42
C GLN A 137 -6.74 -21.49 -30.24
N ARG A 138 -6.27 -21.75 -29.01
CA ARG A 138 -6.66 -20.95 -27.84
C ARG A 138 -6.10 -19.53 -27.94
N LEU A 139 -4.83 -19.37 -28.32
CA LEU A 139 -4.21 -18.06 -28.51
C LEU A 139 -4.92 -17.24 -29.60
N GLN A 140 -5.33 -17.87 -30.70
CA GLN A 140 -6.11 -17.20 -31.74
C GLN A 140 -7.47 -16.71 -31.26
N ARG A 141 -8.19 -17.51 -30.45
CA ARG A 141 -9.45 -17.04 -29.83
C ARG A 141 -9.25 -15.86 -28.86
N LEU A 142 -8.05 -15.69 -28.33
CA LEU A 142 -7.67 -14.53 -27.52
C LEU A 142 -7.12 -13.37 -28.36
N GLY A 143 -7.02 -13.54 -29.68
CA GLY A 143 -6.43 -12.56 -30.59
C GLY A 143 -4.92 -12.41 -30.46
N LEU A 144 -4.21 -13.46 -30.03
CA LEU A 144 -2.76 -13.46 -29.77
C LEU A 144 -1.94 -14.29 -30.77
N ALA A 145 -2.61 -14.96 -31.71
CA ALA A 145 -1.98 -15.72 -32.78
C ALA A 145 -2.93 -15.83 -33.97
N ASP A 146 -2.39 -15.91 -35.17
CA ASP A 146 -3.17 -16.08 -36.40
C ASP A 146 -2.64 -17.26 -37.22
N GLU A 147 -3.55 -18.04 -37.79
CA GLU A 147 -3.21 -19.01 -38.83
C GLU A 147 -3.17 -18.27 -40.18
N MET A 148 -1.97 -17.96 -40.64
CA MET A 148 -1.76 -17.20 -41.88
C MET A 148 -2.13 -18.03 -43.11
N GLN A 149 -1.78 -19.31 -43.05
CA GLN A 149 -2.07 -20.34 -44.05
C GLN A 149 -2.23 -21.68 -43.31
N PRO A 150 -2.93 -22.67 -43.87
CA PRO A 150 -3.09 -23.97 -43.22
C PRO A 150 -1.74 -24.53 -42.75
N GLY A 151 -1.61 -24.77 -41.44
CA GLY A 151 -0.37 -25.31 -40.85
C GLY A 151 0.70 -24.27 -40.47
N THR A 152 0.57 -23.01 -40.88
CA THR A 152 1.53 -21.94 -40.58
C THR A 152 0.91 -20.85 -39.71
N TRP A 153 1.44 -20.74 -38.49
CA TRP A 153 0.91 -19.85 -37.45
C TRP A 153 1.89 -18.72 -37.14
N ALA A 154 1.37 -17.51 -37.00
CA ALA A 154 2.12 -16.36 -36.48
C ALA A 154 1.63 -16.06 -35.06
N VAL A 155 2.52 -16.19 -34.07
CA VAL A 155 2.23 -15.74 -32.70
C VAL A 155 2.58 -14.27 -32.59
N HIS A 156 1.69 -13.45 -32.05
CA HIS A 156 1.92 -12.01 -31.95
C HIS A 156 3.11 -11.71 -31.04
N ALA A 157 3.90 -10.68 -31.39
CA ALA A 157 5.12 -10.33 -30.66
C ALA A 157 4.86 -9.97 -29.18
N ASP A 158 3.68 -9.41 -28.89
CA ASP A 158 3.24 -9.03 -27.54
C ASP A 158 2.49 -10.16 -26.80
N ALA A 159 2.19 -11.29 -27.44
CA ALA A 159 1.43 -12.40 -26.85
C ALA A 159 2.00 -12.86 -25.50
N GLY A 160 3.32 -12.96 -25.40
CA GLY A 160 3.99 -13.32 -24.15
C GLY A 160 3.80 -12.30 -23.03
N LYS A 161 3.79 -11.00 -23.36
CA LYS A 161 3.50 -9.93 -22.39
C LYS A 161 2.03 -9.97 -21.97
N THR A 162 1.12 -10.06 -22.94
CA THR A 162 -0.33 -10.08 -22.69
C THR A 162 -0.76 -11.28 -21.86
N LEU A 163 -0.23 -12.48 -22.12
CA LEU A 163 -0.50 -13.67 -21.31
C LEU A 163 0.03 -13.56 -19.88
N ARG A 164 1.16 -12.88 -19.65
CA ARG A 164 1.65 -12.62 -18.29
C ARG A 164 0.71 -11.66 -17.55
N THR A 165 0.30 -10.55 -18.19
CA THR A 165 -0.68 -9.61 -17.63
C THR A 165 -2.02 -10.29 -17.32
N LEU A 166 -2.54 -11.16 -18.20
CA LEU A 166 -3.76 -11.94 -17.95
C LEU A 166 -3.60 -12.89 -16.77
N GLY A 167 -2.45 -13.57 -16.67
CA GLY A 167 -2.11 -14.42 -15.53
C GLY A 167 -2.09 -13.64 -14.22
N GLU A 168 -1.37 -12.52 -14.18
CA GLU A 168 -1.31 -11.61 -13.03
C GLU A 168 -2.70 -11.12 -12.62
N ARG A 169 -3.54 -10.71 -13.59
CA ARG A 169 -4.92 -10.30 -13.31
C ARG A 169 -5.75 -11.45 -12.73
N GLY A 170 -5.61 -12.66 -13.24
CA GLY A 170 -6.26 -13.85 -12.70
C GLY A 170 -5.83 -14.16 -11.27
N ASP A 171 -4.57 -13.92 -10.93
CA ASP A 171 -4.01 -14.14 -9.58
C ASP A 171 -4.50 -13.05 -8.60
N ILE A 172 -4.61 -11.81 -9.05
CA ILE A 172 -5.23 -10.70 -8.32
C ILE A 172 -6.69 -11.04 -7.98
N ILE A 173 -7.48 -11.47 -8.98
CA ILE A 173 -8.89 -11.82 -8.79
C ILE A 173 -9.04 -12.90 -7.71
N ARG A 174 -8.24 -13.97 -7.76
CA ARG A 174 -8.28 -15.04 -6.75
C ARG A 174 -7.88 -14.55 -5.35
N THR A 175 -6.89 -13.67 -5.29
CA THR A 175 -6.48 -13.01 -4.04
C THR A 175 -7.63 -12.21 -3.42
N MET A 176 -8.35 -11.42 -4.24
CA MET A 176 -9.50 -10.65 -3.78
C MET A 176 -10.65 -11.54 -3.31
N GLN A 177 -10.98 -12.59 -4.08
CA GLN A 177 -12.04 -13.54 -3.71
C GLN A 177 -11.74 -14.23 -2.38
N ARG A 178 -10.47 -14.62 -2.14
CA ARG A 178 -10.06 -15.19 -0.83
C ARG A 178 -10.19 -14.15 0.29
N ALA A 179 -9.79 -12.90 0.04
CA ALA A 179 -9.86 -11.83 1.04
C ALA A 179 -11.30 -11.54 1.49
N MET A 180 -12.28 -11.68 0.58
CA MET A 180 -13.70 -11.50 0.89
C MET A 180 -14.36 -12.71 1.58
N ARG A 181 -13.60 -13.78 1.86
CA ARG A 181 -14.06 -14.98 2.60
C ARG A 181 -15.35 -15.62 2.02
N GLY A 182 -15.54 -15.52 0.71
CA GLY A 182 -16.71 -16.07 0.01
C GLY A 182 -17.93 -15.14 -0.04
N GLU A 183 -17.86 -13.95 0.53
CA GLU A 183 -18.90 -12.94 0.31
C GLU A 183 -18.82 -12.39 -1.11
N PRO A 184 -19.93 -12.35 -1.87
CA PRO A 184 -19.92 -11.79 -3.20
C PRO A 184 -19.68 -10.28 -3.13
N ARG A 185 -18.63 -9.85 -3.83
CA ARG A 185 -18.33 -8.45 -4.09
C ARG A 185 -18.03 -8.29 -5.57
N GLU A 186 -18.44 -7.17 -6.14
CA GLU A 186 -17.89 -6.76 -7.43
C GLU A 186 -16.39 -6.49 -7.24
N LEU A 187 -15.55 -7.01 -8.15
CA LEU A 187 -14.09 -6.92 -8.03
C LEU A 187 -13.57 -5.83 -8.97
N ALA A 188 -12.81 -4.89 -8.43
CA ALA A 188 -12.17 -3.82 -9.18
C ALA A 188 -10.66 -3.78 -8.89
N VAL A 189 -9.84 -3.68 -9.94
CA VAL A 189 -8.41 -3.41 -9.80
C VAL A 189 -8.21 -1.91 -9.94
N PHE A 190 -7.57 -1.29 -8.95
CA PHE A 190 -7.32 0.14 -8.95
C PHE A 190 -6.12 0.47 -9.84
N GLU A 191 -6.37 1.25 -10.89
CA GLU A 191 -5.33 1.77 -11.78
C GLU A 191 -5.07 3.26 -11.49
N PRO A 192 -3.80 3.66 -11.25
CA PRO A 192 -3.39 5.05 -11.12
C PRO A 192 -3.73 5.89 -12.38
N GLY A 193 -4.80 6.69 -12.33
CA GLY A 193 -5.16 7.59 -13.43
C GLY A 193 -6.67 7.74 -13.67
N ASP A 194 -7.50 6.88 -13.08
CA ASP A 194 -8.96 6.95 -13.20
C ASP A 194 -9.56 8.12 -12.38
N ASP A 195 -9.99 9.17 -13.08
CA ASP A 195 -11.04 10.15 -12.74
C ASP A 195 -11.07 10.73 -11.30
N GLY A 196 -9.95 10.80 -10.60
CA GLY A 196 -9.91 11.27 -9.21
C GLY A 196 -10.77 10.46 -8.23
N ARG A 197 -11.08 9.20 -8.58
CA ARG A 197 -11.89 8.33 -7.74
C ARG A 197 -11.15 8.03 -6.44
N THR A 198 -11.71 8.53 -5.34
CA THR A 198 -11.25 8.19 -4.01
C THR A 198 -11.96 6.92 -3.56
N ILE A 199 -11.21 5.85 -3.32
CA ILE A 199 -11.76 4.64 -2.68
C ILE A 199 -11.66 4.83 -1.18
N LEU A 200 -12.79 4.75 -0.49
CA LEU A 200 -12.83 4.70 0.98
C LEU A 200 -13.27 3.31 1.39
N GLY A 201 -12.57 2.67 2.32
CA GLY A 201 -12.95 1.31 2.73
C GLY A 201 -12.09 0.73 3.83
N ARG A 202 -12.40 -0.51 4.19
CA ARG A 202 -11.68 -1.29 5.19
C ARG A 202 -10.62 -2.17 4.53
N VAL A 203 -9.42 -2.22 5.10
CA VAL A 203 -8.38 -3.16 4.68
C VAL A 203 -8.81 -4.59 5.05
N ALA A 204 -9.21 -5.37 4.06
CA ALA A 204 -9.62 -6.76 4.23
C ALA A 204 -8.41 -7.72 4.20
N ALA A 205 -7.44 -7.45 3.34
CA ALA A 205 -6.20 -8.21 3.25
C ALA A 205 -5.05 -7.33 2.77
N LYS A 206 -3.83 -7.83 2.97
CA LYS A 206 -2.60 -7.23 2.45
C LYS A 206 -1.56 -8.32 2.18
N GLY A 207 -0.65 -8.05 1.27
CA GLY A 207 0.44 -8.97 0.93
C GLY A 207 1.45 -8.32 0.01
N LEU A 208 2.40 -9.11 -0.50
CA LEU A 208 3.37 -8.68 -1.51
C LEU A 208 2.84 -9.02 -2.90
N ALA A 209 2.85 -8.03 -3.79
CA ALA A 209 2.52 -8.17 -5.20
C ALA A 209 3.76 -8.54 -6.03
N ASP A 210 4.92 -8.00 -5.66
CA ASP A 210 6.23 -8.29 -6.26
C ASP A 210 7.26 -8.41 -5.14
N GLU A 211 7.63 -9.64 -4.80
CA GLU A 211 8.61 -9.95 -3.74
C GLU A 211 10.02 -9.46 -4.09
N LEU A 212 10.37 -9.36 -5.38
CA LEU A 212 11.69 -8.91 -5.83
C LEU A 212 11.86 -7.40 -5.69
N ARG A 213 10.74 -6.65 -5.72
CA ARG A 213 10.72 -5.18 -5.62
C ARG A 213 10.07 -4.67 -4.34
N ASP A 214 9.79 -5.57 -3.40
CA ASP A 214 9.11 -5.29 -2.13
C ASP A 214 7.84 -4.42 -2.29
N ARG A 215 7.07 -4.67 -3.35
CA ARG A 215 5.84 -3.93 -3.61
C ARG A 215 4.68 -4.63 -2.93
N GLY A 216 4.10 -3.99 -1.94
CA GLY A 216 2.89 -4.46 -1.27
C GLY A 216 1.62 -4.28 -2.11
N TYR A 217 0.54 -4.92 -1.68
CA TYR A 217 -0.82 -4.62 -2.11
C TYR A 217 -1.77 -4.59 -0.92
N LEU A 218 -2.90 -3.90 -1.11
CA LEU A 218 -4.06 -3.96 -0.22
C LEU A 218 -5.27 -4.50 -0.99
N VAL A 219 -6.08 -5.32 -0.32
CA VAL A 219 -7.47 -5.57 -0.72
C VAL A 219 -8.36 -4.77 0.21
N ILE A 220 -9.17 -3.89 -0.37
CA ILE A 220 -10.04 -2.97 0.36
C ILE A 220 -11.50 -3.35 0.11
N ASP A 221 -12.26 -3.61 1.16
CA ASP A 221 -13.72 -3.71 1.11
C ASP A 221 -14.27 -2.28 1.16
N GLY A 222 -14.69 -1.78 -0.01
CA GLY A 222 -15.07 -0.40 -0.24
C GLY A 222 -16.45 -0.07 0.34
N VAL A 223 -16.63 1.19 0.74
CA VAL A 223 -17.95 1.69 1.15
C VAL A 223 -18.94 1.72 -0.02
N ASP A 224 -18.45 1.60 -1.26
CA ASP A 224 -19.23 1.48 -2.49
C ASP A 224 -19.77 0.05 -2.74
N GLY A 225 -19.47 -0.90 -1.85
CA GLY A 225 -19.88 -2.30 -1.98
C GLY A 225 -19.00 -3.14 -2.90
N LYS A 226 -17.87 -2.60 -3.38
CA LYS A 226 -16.90 -3.33 -4.21
C LYS A 226 -15.67 -3.73 -3.40
N ALA A 227 -15.03 -4.82 -3.80
CA ALA A 227 -13.68 -5.13 -3.35
C ALA A 227 -12.69 -4.50 -4.33
N HIS A 228 -11.71 -3.76 -3.82
CA HIS A 228 -10.69 -3.08 -4.60
C HIS A 228 -9.31 -3.68 -4.34
N TYR A 229 -8.59 -4.04 -5.39
CA TYR A 229 -7.16 -4.37 -5.29
C TYR A 229 -6.33 -3.13 -5.58
N VAL A 230 -5.43 -2.79 -4.67
CA VAL A 230 -4.56 -1.61 -4.78
C VAL A 230 -3.11 -2.05 -4.67
N ALA A 231 -2.38 -1.93 -5.78
CA ALA A 231 -0.92 -2.09 -5.77
C ALA A 231 -0.29 -0.86 -5.08
N LEU A 232 0.53 -1.10 -4.07
CA LEU A 232 1.23 -0.05 -3.35
C LEU A 232 2.55 0.31 -4.02
N ASN A 233 3.10 1.46 -3.65
CA ASN A 233 4.42 1.86 -4.11
C ASN A 233 5.49 1.16 -3.27
N ALA A 234 6.72 1.06 -3.78
CA ALA A 234 7.84 0.41 -3.08
C ALA A 234 8.25 1.08 -1.75
N ARG A 235 7.71 2.27 -1.44
CA ARG A 235 7.98 2.98 -0.18
C ARG A 235 6.85 2.84 0.85
N ASP A 236 5.73 2.24 0.48
CA ASP A 236 4.59 2.07 1.36
C ASP A 236 4.81 0.85 2.25
N GLU A 237 5.02 1.09 3.55
CA GLU A 237 5.17 0.00 4.51
C GLU A 237 3.80 -0.61 4.84
N LEU A 238 3.64 -1.91 4.55
CA LEU A 238 2.43 -2.67 4.87
C LEU A 238 2.07 -2.63 6.36
N ALA A 239 3.04 -2.44 7.25
CA ALA A 239 2.81 -2.31 8.70
C ALA A 239 1.88 -1.15 9.06
N ASN A 240 1.88 -0.07 8.26
CA ASN A 240 1.06 1.11 8.48
C ASN A 240 -0.44 0.90 8.21
N TYR A 241 -0.79 -0.20 7.53
CA TYR A 241 -2.17 -0.53 7.16
C TYR A 241 -2.56 -1.88 7.77
N PRO A 242 -2.92 -1.94 9.07
CA PRO A 242 -3.36 -3.19 9.67
C PRO A 242 -4.70 -3.66 9.09
N THR A 243 -4.92 -4.97 9.04
CA THR A 243 -6.21 -5.54 8.62
C THR A 243 -7.31 -5.02 9.55
N GLY A 244 -8.44 -4.62 8.97
CA GLY A 244 -9.55 -3.97 9.67
C GLY A 244 -9.44 -2.44 9.74
N ALA A 245 -8.28 -1.85 9.45
CA ALA A 245 -8.13 -0.39 9.37
C ALA A 245 -9.01 0.22 8.28
N VAL A 246 -9.43 1.47 8.49
CA VAL A 246 -10.12 2.27 7.48
C VAL A 246 -9.09 3.13 6.75
N VAL A 247 -9.07 3.03 5.43
CA VAL A 247 -8.13 3.75 4.55
C VAL A 247 -8.89 4.48 3.45
N ALA A 248 -8.31 5.58 2.97
CA ALA A 248 -8.72 6.24 1.75
C ALA A 248 -7.59 6.14 0.73
N VAL A 249 -7.89 5.63 -0.46
CA VAL A 249 -6.94 5.50 -1.57
C VAL A 249 -7.31 6.50 -2.66
N LYS A 250 -6.30 7.17 -3.18
CA LYS A 250 -6.43 8.12 -4.30
C LYS A 250 -5.32 7.89 -5.31
N GLY A 251 -5.57 8.24 -6.56
CA GLY A 251 -4.51 8.36 -7.54
C GLY A 251 -3.58 9.49 -7.11
N SER A 252 -2.29 9.22 -6.97
CA SER A 252 -1.31 10.28 -6.68
C SER A 252 -1.13 11.23 -7.88
N ALA A 253 -1.56 10.76 -9.06
CA ALA A 253 -1.60 11.49 -10.33
C ALA A 253 -2.87 12.35 -10.48
N ASP A 254 -3.60 12.63 -9.41
CA ASP A 254 -4.59 13.70 -9.44
C ASP A 254 -3.89 15.06 -9.35
N VAL A 255 -4.28 15.99 -10.23
CA VAL A 255 -3.78 17.36 -10.16
C VAL A 255 -4.13 17.94 -8.78
N ARG A 256 -3.10 18.31 -8.01
CA ARG A 256 -3.31 18.88 -6.69
C ARG A 256 -4.14 20.15 -6.78
N ALA A 257 -5.08 20.31 -5.85
CA ALA A 257 -5.85 21.54 -5.74
C ALA A 257 -4.95 22.78 -5.61
N ALA A 258 -3.79 22.64 -4.95
CA ALA A 258 -2.80 23.70 -4.86
C ALA A 258 -2.25 24.10 -6.25
N ASP A 259 -1.97 23.15 -7.13
CA ASP A 259 -1.45 23.42 -8.47
C ASP A 259 -2.53 24.07 -9.35
N LYS A 260 -3.79 23.61 -9.24
CA LYS A 260 -4.94 24.26 -9.91
C LYS A 260 -5.12 25.71 -9.44
N ASN A 261 -5.06 25.94 -8.13
CA ASN A 261 -5.24 27.27 -7.56
C ASN A 261 -4.08 28.20 -7.95
N ILE A 262 -2.84 27.72 -7.94
CA ILE A 262 -1.68 28.50 -8.39
C ILE A 262 -1.84 28.88 -9.86
N ALA A 263 -2.21 27.92 -10.72
CA ALA A 263 -2.41 28.17 -12.14
C ALA A 263 -3.56 29.16 -12.38
N ALA A 264 -4.67 29.03 -11.65
CA ALA A 264 -5.82 29.94 -11.76
C ALA A 264 -5.53 31.37 -11.27
N LEU A 265 -4.63 31.52 -10.28
CA LEU A 265 -4.22 32.82 -9.74
C LEU A 265 -3.01 33.43 -10.45
N ALA A 266 -2.36 32.68 -11.36
CA ALA A 266 -1.25 33.18 -12.15
C ALA A 266 -1.78 34.06 -13.29
N SER A 267 -1.11 35.18 -13.53
CA SER A 267 -1.41 36.08 -14.65
C SER A 267 -0.16 36.24 -15.50
N GLY A 268 -0.23 35.85 -16.78
CA GLY A 268 0.93 35.88 -17.69
C GLY A 268 2.08 34.98 -17.24
N GLY A 269 1.79 33.80 -16.68
CA GLY A 269 2.80 32.87 -16.15
C GLY A 269 3.47 33.33 -14.84
N LEU A 270 2.94 34.36 -14.18
CA LEU A 270 3.46 34.87 -12.91
C LEU A 270 2.43 34.70 -11.80
N TYR A 271 2.82 33.98 -10.75
CA TYR A 271 2.05 33.83 -9.52
C TYR A 271 2.63 34.76 -8.43
N ARG A 272 1.76 35.53 -7.79
CA ARG A 272 2.14 36.48 -6.73
C ARG A 272 1.46 36.16 -5.40
N THR A 273 2.24 36.07 -4.32
CA THR A 273 1.74 35.69 -2.99
C THR A 273 0.87 36.78 -2.33
N ASP A 274 1.15 38.05 -2.61
CA ASP A 274 0.35 39.20 -2.18
C ASP A 274 -1.08 39.14 -2.77
N HIS A 275 -1.19 38.85 -4.06
CA HIS A 275 -2.47 38.68 -4.74
C HIS A 275 -3.27 37.49 -4.19
N HIS A 276 -2.62 36.33 -3.99
CA HIS A 276 -3.31 35.18 -3.37
C HIS A 276 -3.74 35.49 -1.93
N LEU A 277 -2.93 36.20 -1.15
CA LEU A 277 -3.32 36.59 0.20
C LEU A 277 -4.58 37.47 0.20
N ALA A 278 -4.65 38.45 -0.71
CA ALA A 278 -5.84 39.31 -0.87
C ALA A 278 -7.09 38.50 -1.25
N VAL A 279 -6.96 37.53 -2.18
CA VAL A 279 -8.07 36.63 -2.56
C VAL A 279 -8.50 35.74 -1.38
N ALA A 280 -7.54 35.19 -0.63
CA ALA A 280 -7.82 34.34 0.53
C ALA A 280 -8.48 35.10 1.69
N GLN A 281 -8.14 36.38 1.85
CA GLN A 281 -8.80 37.30 2.80
C GLN A 281 -10.23 37.63 2.39
N GLY A 282 -10.53 37.72 1.08
CA GLY A 282 -11.88 37.94 0.58
C GLY A 282 -12.81 36.72 0.66
N GLN A 283 -12.26 35.51 0.75
CA GLN A 283 -13.01 34.25 0.77
C GLN A 283 -13.18 33.64 2.17
N THR A 284 -13.19 34.46 3.23
CA THR A 284 -13.14 34.02 4.64
C THR A 284 -13.93 32.74 4.95
N VAL A 285 -13.20 31.63 5.15
CA VAL A 285 -13.74 30.39 5.71
C VAL A 285 -13.49 30.41 7.22
N PRO A 286 -14.52 30.25 8.08
CA PRO A 286 -14.35 30.28 9.53
C PRO A 286 -13.28 29.30 10.01
N GLY A 287 -12.29 29.80 10.77
CA GLY A 287 -11.24 28.99 11.39
C GLY A 287 -10.01 28.66 10.53
N ARG A 288 -9.85 29.27 9.34
CA ARG A 288 -8.61 29.18 8.55
C ARG A 288 -7.90 30.53 8.50
N ASP A 289 -6.63 30.53 8.89
CA ASP A 289 -5.73 31.69 8.73
C ASP A 289 -5.35 31.85 7.24
N PRO A 290 -5.68 32.98 6.58
CA PRO A 290 -5.29 33.24 5.20
C PRO A 290 -3.78 33.13 4.94
N GLN A 291 -2.96 33.46 5.94
CA GLN A 291 -1.50 33.36 5.83
C GLN A 291 -1.04 31.90 5.77
N GLU A 292 -1.68 31.02 6.53
CA GLU A 292 -1.41 29.58 6.49
C GLU A 292 -1.81 28.96 5.14
N VAL A 293 -2.90 29.45 4.53
CA VAL A 293 -3.33 29.06 3.18
C VAL A 293 -2.25 29.38 2.15
N VAL A 294 -1.73 30.60 2.14
CA VAL A 294 -0.65 31.01 1.22
C VAL A 294 0.62 30.21 1.50
N ALA A 295 0.98 29.98 2.77
CA ALA A 295 2.16 29.21 3.16
C ALA A 295 2.13 27.75 2.64
N VAL A 296 0.96 27.13 2.53
CA VAL A 296 0.82 25.80 1.89
C VAL A 296 1.23 25.85 0.41
N HIS A 297 0.77 26.87 -0.33
CA HIS A 297 1.07 27.02 -1.75
C HIS A 297 2.54 27.41 -1.99
N VAL A 298 3.14 28.24 -1.14
CA VAL A 298 4.58 28.55 -1.18
C VAL A 298 5.43 27.31 -0.93
N ARG A 299 5.08 26.45 0.04
CA ARG A 299 5.78 25.17 0.26
C ARG A 299 5.69 24.25 -0.96
N ARG A 300 4.55 24.24 -1.66
CA ARG A 300 4.38 23.50 -2.91
C ARG A 300 5.27 24.07 -4.02
N LEU A 301 5.31 25.38 -4.20
CA LEU A 301 6.18 26.05 -5.18
C LEU A 301 7.67 25.81 -4.92
N GLU A 302 8.12 25.85 -3.66
CA GLU A 302 9.50 25.49 -3.30
C GLU A 302 9.83 24.02 -3.63
N ALA A 303 8.86 23.11 -3.46
CA ALA A 303 9.07 21.71 -3.83
C ALA A 303 9.21 21.54 -5.36
N LEU A 304 8.37 22.23 -6.14
CA LEU A 304 8.44 22.24 -7.61
C LEU A 304 9.70 22.96 -8.12
N ARG A 305 10.18 23.99 -7.42
CA ARG A 305 11.42 24.70 -7.76
C ARG A 305 12.63 23.81 -7.64
N ARG A 306 12.71 22.99 -6.59
CA ARG A 306 13.77 21.98 -6.43
C ARG A 306 13.77 20.93 -7.54
N ALA A 307 12.64 20.77 -8.23
CA ALA A 307 12.49 19.89 -9.38
C ALA A 307 12.69 20.60 -10.73
N GLY A 308 12.96 21.91 -10.73
CA GLY A 308 13.14 22.70 -11.95
C GLY A 308 11.84 23.05 -12.70
N ILE A 309 10.66 22.85 -12.09
CA ILE A 309 9.36 23.06 -12.74
C ILE A 309 8.88 24.51 -12.64
N VAL A 310 9.22 25.19 -11.54
CA VAL A 310 8.91 26.61 -11.32
C VAL A 310 10.16 27.37 -10.92
N GLU A 311 10.17 28.67 -11.17
CA GLU A 311 11.29 29.55 -10.84
C GLU A 311 10.87 30.63 -9.87
N ARG A 312 11.73 30.96 -8.91
CA ARG A 312 11.51 32.09 -8.00
C ARG A 312 12.20 33.32 -8.57
N VAL A 313 11.41 34.28 -9.04
CA VAL A 313 11.92 35.51 -9.67
C VAL A 313 12.29 36.54 -8.60
N ALA A 314 11.47 36.66 -7.56
CA ALA A 314 11.74 37.52 -6.41
C ALA A 314 11.05 36.96 -5.15
N GLU A 315 11.18 37.63 -4.01
CA GLU A 315 10.39 37.29 -2.83
C GLU A 315 8.89 37.46 -3.11
N GLY A 316 8.11 36.40 -2.90
CA GLY A 316 6.67 36.38 -3.18
C GLY A 316 6.27 36.31 -4.66
N LEU A 317 7.22 36.32 -5.60
CA LEU A 317 6.98 36.28 -7.04
C LEU A 317 7.56 35.01 -7.68
N TRP A 318 6.71 34.26 -8.35
CA TRP A 318 7.03 32.96 -8.94
C TRP A 318 6.66 32.91 -10.41
N LYS A 319 7.56 32.39 -11.23
CA LYS A 319 7.29 32.04 -12.63
C LYS A 319 6.81 30.60 -12.68
N VAL A 320 5.61 30.41 -13.23
CA VAL A 320 4.93 29.12 -13.32
C VAL A 320 4.55 28.84 -14.77
N PRO A 321 4.72 27.60 -15.26
CA PRO A 321 4.33 27.24 -16.62
C PRO A 321 2.81 27.08 -16.75
N ASP A 322 2.27 27.24 -17.96
CA ASP A 322 0.82 27.14 -18.23
C ASP A 322 0.27 25.73 -17.98
N ASP A 323 1.10 24.70 -18.12
CA ASP A 323 0.81 23.29 -17.84
C ASP A 323 1.26 22.86 -16.43
N LEU A 324 1.43 23.80 -15.48
CA LEU A 324 1.86 23.53 -14.09
C LEU A 324 1.09 22.38 -13.44
N ALA A 325 -0.22 22.32 -13.67
CA ALA A 325 -1.10 21.28 -13.18
C ALA A 325 -0.66 19.86 -13.63
N GLU A 326 -0.25 19.73 -14.89
CA GLU A 326 0.17 18.46 -15.47
C GLU A 326 1.64 18.14 -15.14
N GLN A 327 2.52 19.14 -15.12
CA GLN A 327 3.92 18.95 -14.69
C GLN A 327 4.01 18.58 -13.20
N GLY A 328 3.22 19.24 -12.36
CA GLY A 328 3.10 18.91 -10.93
C GLY A 328 2.58 17.49 -10.71
N ARG A 329 1.62 17.05 -11.54
CA ARG A 329 1.12 15.67 -11.56
C ARG A 329 2.21 14.66 -11.92
N ARG A 330 2.96 14.90 -13.01
CA ARG A 330 4.05 14.00 -13.46
C ARG A 330 5.16 13.91 -12.41
N TYR A 331 5.53 15.05 -11.81
CA TYR A 331 6.48 15.10 -10.71
C TYR A 331 6.03 14.28 -9.50
N ASP A 332 4.76 14.39 -9.12
CA ASP A 332 4.21 13.64 -7.99
C ASP A 332 4.11 12.15 -8.31
N ALA A 333 3.68 11.76 -9.51
CA ALA A 333 3.64 10.36 -9.95
C ALA A 333 5.03 9.71 -9.94
N GLN A 334 6.07 10.43 -10.36
CA GLN A 334 7.46 9.95 -10.33
C GLN A 334 8.01 9.83 -8.89
N ARG A 335 7.62 10.76 -8.00
CA ARG A 335 8.20 10.85 -6.64
C ARG A 335 7.45 10.00 -5.61
N LEU A 336 6.13 9.97 -5.68
CA LEU A 336 5.25 9.30 -4.72
C LEU A 336 4.79 7.92 -5.22
N GLY A 337 5.09 7.58 -6.49
CA GLY A 337 4.47 6.44 -7.17
C GLY A 337 3.00 6.74 -7.50
N GLY A 338 2.28 5.83 -8.17
CA GLY A 338 0.95 6.10 -8.75
C GLY A 338 -0.24 6.17 -7.76
N VAL A 339 -0.04 5.72 -6.52
CA VAL A 339 -1.12 5.60 -5.53
C VAL A 339 -0.77 6.36 -4.25
N ALA A 340 -1.74 7.03 -3.64
CA ALA A 340 -1.61 7.58 -2.29
C ALA A 340 -2.65 6.93 -1.37
N VAL A 341 -2.17 6.26 -0.31
CA VAL A 341 -3.01 5.63 0.71
C VAL A 341 -2.96 6.46 1.99
N GLU A 342 -4.11 6.91 2.46
CA GLU A 342 -4.27 7.67 3.70
C GLU A 342 -4.97 6.80 4.75
N LEU A 343 -4.31 6.55 5.87
CA LEU A 343 -4.92 5.87 7.01
C LEU A 343 -5.93 6.80 7.72
N LYS A 344 -7.22 6.47 7.66
CA LYS A 344 -8.30 7.22 8.32
C LYS A 344 -8.53 6.76 9.75
N SER A 345 -8.41 5.46 9.99
CA SER A 345 -8.38 4.88 11.33
C SER A 345 -7.62 3.57 11.31
N HIS A 346 -6.74 3.36 12.28
CA HIS A 346 -6.08 2.07 12.47
C HIS A 346 -7.00 1.04 13.17
N LEU A 347 -8.11 1.50 13.77
CA LEU A 347 -9.03 0.65 14.51
C LEU A 347 -10.11 0.06 13.58
N PRO A 348 -10.46 -1.22 13.73
CA PRO A 348 -11.68 -1.78 13.15
C PRO A 348 -12.94 -1.04 13.60
N ILE A 349 -13.94 -0.94 12.73
CA ILE A 349 -15.18 -0.16 12.99
C ILE A 349 -15.95 -0.68 14.21
N GLU A 350 -15.86 -1.97 14.50
CA GLU A 350 -16.49 -2.63 15.65
C GLU A 350 -15.90 -2.11 16.97
N ARG A 351 -14.59 -1.83 16.98
CA ARG A 351 -13.93 -1.21 18.14
C ARG A 351 -14.21 0.29 18.21
N GLN A 352 -14.29 0.96 17.06
CA GLN A 352 -14.63 2.39 17.01
C GLN A 352 -16.00 2.69 17.63
N ALA A 353 -16.97 1.77 17.51
CA ALA A 353 -18.32 1.95 18.03
C ALA A 353 -18.36 2.29 19.54
N ARG A 354 -17.45 1.72 20.35
CA ARG A 354 -17.47 1.87 21.83
C ARG A 354 -16.22 2.49 22.47
N VAL A 355 -15.20 2.83 21.69
CA VAL A 355 -13.95 3.39 22.25
C VAL A 355 -14.13 4.84 22.73
N ILE A 356 -13.52 5.19 23.87
CA ILE A 356 -13.46 6.58 24.32
C ILE A 356 -12.31 7.27 23.58
N GLY A 357 -12.65 7.94 22.48
CA GLY A 357 -11.71 8.66 21.61
C GLY A 357 -12.39 9.12 20.34
N ALA A 358 -11.81 10.11 19.65
CA ALA A 358 -12.35 10.56 18.37
C ALA A 358 -11.99 9.56 17.27
N THR A 359 -12.99 9.10 16.52
CA THR A 359 -12.88 8.01 15.55
C THR A 359 -13.29 8.46 14.15
N TRP A 360 -13.14 7.56 13.16
CA TRP A 360 -13.65 7.80 11.81
C TRP A 360 -15.19 7.79 11.79
N LEU A 361 -15.85 6.94 12.59
CA LEU A 361 -17.31 6.93 12.72
C LEU A 361 -17.88 8.28 13.17
N ASP A 362 -17.18 9.00 14.06
CA ASP A 362 -17.61 10.32 14.52
C ASP A 362 -17.59 11.35 13.37
N GLN A 363 -16.59 11.27 12.48
CA GLN A 363 -16.51 12.11 11.29
C GLN A 363 -17.65 11.78 10.30
N GLN A 364 -17.99 10.50 10.15
CA GLN A 364 -19.12 10.08 9.32
C GLN A 364 -20.46 10.53 9.90
N LEU A 365 -20.64 10.47 11.22
CA LEU A 365 -21.85 10.97 11.89
C LEU A 365 -22.04 12.48 11.68
N ILE A 366 -20.95 13.26 11.73
CA ILE A 366 -20.98 14.70 11.41
C ILE A 366 -21.36 14.94 9.94
N GLY A 367 -20.82 14.14 9.03
CA GLY A 367 -21.12 14.20 7.59
C GLY A 367 -22.44 13.52 7.18
N GLY A 368 -23.24 13.02 8.13
CA GLY A 368 -24.50 12.33 7.86
C GLY A 368 -24.36 10.97 7.16
N GLY A 369 -23.16 10.38 7.13
CA GLY A 369 -22.90 9.11 6.44
C GLY A 369 -22.95 9.21 4.91
N SER A 370 -22.79 10.42 4.35
CA SER A 370 -22.74 10.62 2.90
C SER A 370 -21.64 9.77 2.25
N GLY A 371 -22.00 9.04 1.19
CA GLY A 371 -21.07 8.18 0.45
C GLY A 371 -20.94 6.75 0.97
N LEU A 372 -21.67 6.37 2.02
CA LEU A 372 -21.76 4.97 2.44
C LEU A 372 -22.84 4.23 1.65
N GLY A 373 -22.46 3.18 0.93
CA GLY A 373 -23.37 2.28 0.22
C GLY A 373 -24.20 1.40 1.14
N ASP A 374 -25.13 0.63 0.58
CA ASP A 374 -26.04 -0.27 1.31
C ASP A 374 -25.56 -1.74 1.30
N LEU A 375 -24.41 -2.01 0.69
CA LEU A 375 -23.84 -3.35 0.56
C LEU A 375 -22.44 -3.41 1.18
N GLY A 376 -22.06 -4.60 1.63
CA GLY A 376 -20.74 -4.90 2.19
C GLY A 376 -20.31 -3.95 3.31
N PHE A 377 -19.07 -3.48 3.27
CA PHE A 377 -18.54 -2.60 4.30
C PHE A 377 -19.36 -1.30 4.49
N GLY A 378 -20.04 -0.81 3.45
CA GLY A 378 -20.91 0.37 3.55
C GLY A 378 -22.07 0.18 4.54
N SER A 379 -22.75 -0.97 4.51
CA SER A 379 -23.85 -1.27 5.43
C SER A 379 -23.36 -1.58 6.84
N GLU A 380 -22.23 -2.29 6.97
CA GLU A 380 -21.58 -2.52 8.26
C GLU A 380 -21.17 -1.20 8.93
N ALA A 381 -20.63 -0.25 8.15
CA ALA A 381 -20.27 1.08 8.66
C ALA A 381 -21.51 1.86 9.13
N LYS A 382 -22.64 1.81 8.41
CA LYS A 382 -23.91 2.42 8.85
C LYS A 382 -24.41 1.83 10.16
N GLN A 383 -24.32 0.51 10.32
CA GLN A 383 -24.69 -0.16 11.57
C GLN A 383 -23.76 0.25 12.72
N ALA A 384 -22.45 0.29 12.48
CA ALA A 384 -21.47 0.73 13.47
C ALA A 384 -21.66 2.21 13.84
N MET A 385 -22.06 3.08 12.89
CA MET A 385 -22.43 4.47 13.15
C MET A 385 -23.66 4.57 14.07
N GLN A 386 -24.66 3.72 13.87
CA GLN A 386 -25.83 3.67 14.73
C GLN A 386 -25.45 3.28 16.17
N GLN A 387 -24.65 2.22 16.32
CA GLN A 387 -24.12 1.80 17.63
C GLN A 387 -23.25 2.88 18.27
N ARG A 388 -22.45 3.58 17.47
CA ARG A 388 -21.63 4.70 17.92
C ARG A 388 -22.48 5.86 18.43
N ALA A 389 -23.56 6.20 17.73
CA ALA A 389 -24.49 7.24 18.17
C ALA A 389 -25.21 6.88 19.49
N ASP A 390 -25.54 5.59 19.69
CA ASP A 390 -26.09 5.11 20.97
C ASP A 390 -25.07 5.27 22.10
N PHE A 391 -23.84 4.82 21.88
CA PHE A 391 -22.75 4.99 22.85
C PHE A 391 -22.49 6.47 23.17
N LEU A 392 -22.48 7.35 22.16
CA LEU A 392 -22.32 8.80 22.41
C LEU A 392 -23.48 9.38 23.21
N ALA A 393 -24.71 8.87 23.03
CA ALA A 393 -25.85 9.28 23.83
C ALA A 393 -25.73 8.83 25.30
N GLU A 394 -25.29 7.59 25.54
CA GLU A 394 -24.96 7.09 26.88
C GLU A 394 -23.89 7.95 27.58
N GLN A 395 -22.93 8.48 26.81
CA GLN A 395 -21.87 9.36 27.30
C GLN A 395 -22.28 10.84 27.46
N GLY A 396 -23.55 11.17 27.19
CA GLY A 396 -24.07 12.54 27.21
C GLY A 396 -23.52 13.45 26.10
N LEU A 397 -22.97 12.85 25.03
CA LEU A 397 -22.34 13.54 23.90
C LEU A 397 -23.20 13.54 22.63
N ALA A 398 -24.37 12.90 22.66
CA ALA A 398 -25.36 12.94 21.60
C ALA A 398 -26.78 12.86 22.18
N VAL A 399 -27.76 13.35 21.42
CA VAL A 399 -29.20 13.20 21.74
C VAL A 399 -29.91 12.69 20.51
N ARG A 400 -30.70 11.63 20.66
CA ARG A 400 -31.57 11.12 19.59
C ARG A 400 -32.90 11.87 19.57
N ARG A 401 -33.32 12.28 18.37
CA ARG A 401 -34.67 12.78 18.08
C ARG A 401 -35.22 12.02 16.87
N GLY A 402 -35.90 10.90 17.13
CA GLY A 402 -36.30 9.96 16.08
C GLY A 402 -35.08 9.42 15.33
N GLN A 403 -35.08 9.57 14.00
CA GLN A 403 -33.95 9.17 13.15
C GLN A 403 -32.78 10.16 13.16
N ARG A 404 -32.94 11.38 13.70
CA ARG A 404 -31.86 12.37 13.76
C ARG A 404 -31.04 12.22 15.03
N VAL A 405 -29.72 12.29 14.87
CA VAL A 405 -28.75 12.33 15.98
C VAL A 405 -28.21 13.74 16.08
N ILE A 406 -28.40 14.40 17.23
CA ILE A 406 -27.84 15.72 17.51
C ILE A 406 -26.58 15.51 18.33
N LEU A 407 -25.42 15.83 17.75
CA LEU A 407 -24.13 15.71 18.40
C LEU A 407 -23.82 16.93 19.28
N ALA A 408 -23.13 16.70 20.40
CA ALA A 408 -22.64 17.78 21.24
C ALA A 408 -21.70 18.73 20.47
N ARG A 409 -21.74 20.02 20.82
CA ARG A 409 -20.77 21.00 20.28
C ARG A 409 -19.36 20.56 20.65
N ASN A 410 -18.43 20.73 19.71
CA ASN A 410 -17.02 20.33 19.89
C ASN A 410 -16.82 18.83 20.24
N LEU A 411 -17.70 17.93 19.76
CA LEU A 411 -17.64 16.48 20.00
C LEU A 411 -16.23 15.89 19.87
N LEU A 412 -15.56 16.15 18.74
CA LEU A 412 -14.24 15.57 18.46
C LEU A 412 -13.17 16.07 19.43
N GLY A 413 -13.22 17.34 19.84
CA GLY A 413 -12.32 17.89 20.85
C GLY A 413 -12.54 17.24 22.22
N THR A 414 -13.80 17.12 22.64
CA THR A 414 -14.17 16.47 23.91
C THR A 414 -13.71 15.01 23.96
N LEU A 415 -13.94 14.23 22.90
CA LEU A 415 -13.52 12.84 22.81
C LEU A 415 -11.99 12.69 22.84
N ARG A 416 -11.25 13.54 22.11
CA ARG A 416 -9.79 13.56 22.15
C ARG A 416 -9.25 13.87 23.54
N ASN A 417 -9.84 14.85 24.23
CA ASN A 417 -9.39 15.23 25.57
C ASN A 417 -9.64 14.10 26.59
N ARG A 418 -10.79 13.42 26.51
CA ARG A 418 -11.08 12.25 27.36
C ARG A 418 -10.10 11.11 27.13
N GLU A 419 -9.82 10.81 25.85
CA GLU A 419 -8.84 9.78 25.47
C GLU A 419 -7.43 10.11 25.95
N LEU A 420 -6.97 11.35 25.72
CA LEU A 420 -5.66 11.81 26.14
C LEU A 420 -5.51 11.77 27.65
N ALA A 421 -6.53 12.15 28.42
CA ALA A 421 -6.50 12.06 29.88
C ALA A 421 -6.37 10.60 30.35
N GLN A 422 -7.08 9.65 29.71
CA GLN A 422 -6.98 8.23 30.04
C GLN A 422 -5.60 7.66 29.68
N ALA A 423 -5.10 7.95 28.48
CA ALA A 423 -3.77 7.51 28.03
C ALA A 423 -2.66 8.09 28.91
N ALA A 424 -2.76 9.38 29.26
CA ALA A 424 -1.83 10.03 30.16
C ALA A 424 -1.81 9.38 31.55
N LYS A 425 -2.97 9.04 32.11
CA LYS A 425 -3.04 8.35 33.40
C LYS A 425 -2.34 6.99 33.36
N ALA A 426 -2.51 6.23 32.29
CA ALA A 426 -1.81 4.95 32.10
C ALA A 426 -0.29 5.15 32.00
N ILE A 427 0.16 6.10 31.19
CA ILE A 427 1.59 6.41 31.04
C ILE A 427 2.21 6.88 32.36
N ALA A 428 1.50 7.72 33.11
CA ALA A 428 1.95 8.20 34.42
C ALA A 428 2.11 7.04 35.41
N ALA A 429 1.16 6.10 35.43
CA ALA A 429 1.24 4.89 36.26
C ALA A 429 2.45 4.00 35.88
N ASP A 430 2.73 3.87 34.58
CA ASP A 430 3.83 3.03 34.08
C ASP A 430 5.22 3.66 34.26
N THR A 431 5.32 4.99 34.18
CA THR A 431 6.62 5.70 34.11
C THR A 431 6.94 6.52 35.36
N GLY A 432 5.95 6.80 36.21
CA GLY A 432 6.08 7.71 37.35
C GLY A 432 6.13 9.20 36.96
N LEU A 433 6.11 9.54 35.67
CA LEU A 433 6.14 10.93 35.20
C LEU A 433 4.77 11.59 35.32
N GLU A 434 4.74 12.87 35.71
CA GLU A 434 3.49 13.65 35.76
C GLU A 434 3.06 14.09 34.36
N HIS A 435 1.76 13.97 34.04
CA HIS A 435 1.23 14.45 32.77
C HIS A 435 1.00 15.96 32.79
N ARG A 436 1.53 16.64 31.78
CA ARG A 436 1.33 18.06 31.52
C ARG A 436 0.40 18.26 30.32
N PRO A 437 -0.88 18.64 30.56
CA PRO A 437 -1.83 18.92 29.48
C PRO A 437 -1.33 20.04 28.57
N VAL A 438 -1.57 19.90 27.27
CA VAL A 438 -1.18 20.90 26.27
C VAL A 438 -2.39 21.74 25.91
N ALA A 439 -2.33 23.04 26.19
CA ALA A 439 -3.35 23.99 25.78
C ALA A 439 -3.20 24.39 24.30
N ASP A 440 -4.28 24.85 23.69
CA ASP A 440 -4.25 25.32 22.31
C ASP A 440 -3.36 26.57 22.19
N GLY A 441 -2.48 26.59 21.19
CA GLY A 441 -1.46 27.60 20.98
C GLY A 441 -0.21 27.47 21.85
N GLN A 442 -0.17 26.53 22.80
CA GLN A 442 0.97 26.35 23.69
C GLN A 442 2.15 25.69 22.97
N ARG A 443 3.35 26.27 23.18
CA ARG A 443 4.62 25.67 22.78
C ARG A 443 5.08 24.68 23.85
N VAL A 444 5.38 23.45 23.44
CA VAL A 444 5.83 22.35 24.28
C VAL A 444 7.19 21.89 23.78
N ALA A 445 8.15 21.70 24.67
CA ALA A 445 9.48 21.20 24.31
C ALA A 445 9.90 20.06 25.24
N GLY A 446 10.59 19.07 24.70
CA GLY A 446 11.07 17.92 25.46
C GLY A 446 11.77 16.89 24.59
N ILE A 447 12.33 15.87 25.23
CA ILE A 447 12.94 14.72 24.56
C ILE A 447 11.82 13.81 24.03
N TYR A 448 11.86 13.48 22.74
CA TYR A 448 10.90 12.54 22.17
C TYR A 448 11.22 11.11 22.60
N ARG A 449 10.44 10.57 23.54
CA ARG A 449 10.69 9.25 24.15
C ARG A 449 10.06 8.08 23.42
N ARG A 450 8.84 8.26 22.92
CA ARG A 450 8.07 7.22 22.24
C ARG A 450 6.85 7.80 21.53
N SER A 451 6.32 7.06 20.56
CA SER A 451 4.99 7.31 20.00
C SER A 451 3.93 6.44 20.66
N VAL A 452 2.73 6.97 20.83
CA VAL A 452 1.54 6.28 21.34
C VAL A 452 0.47 6.30 20.26
N MET A 453 -0.10 5.13 19.95
CA MET A 453 -1.19 5.01 18.99
C MET A 453 -2.53 5.06 19.74
N LEU A 454 -3.33 6.10 19.49
CA LEU A 454 -4.65 6.31 20.07
C LEU A 454 -5.73 6.24 18.97
N ALA A 455 -6.99 6.06 19.33
CA ALA A 455 -8.11 6.05 18.39
C ALA A 455 -8.16 7.35 17.56
N SER A 456 -7.83 8.49 18.20
CA SER A 456 -7.75 9.80 17.55
C SER A 456 -6.49 10.05 16.72
N GLY A 457 -5.55 9.11 16.67
CA GLY A 457 -4.33 9.16 15.88
C GLY A 457 -3.06 8.89 16.68
N ARG A 458 -1.92 9.06 16.03
CA ARG A 458 -0.59 8.87 16.66
C ARG A 458 -0.19 10.14 17.40
N TYR A 459 0.32 9.98 18.62
CA TYR A 459 0.86 11.06 19.44
C TYR A 459 2.32 10.77 19.79
N ALA A 460 3.13 11.81 19.94
CA ALA A 460 4.48 11.78 20.47
C ALA A 460 4.44 12.12 21.96
N MET A 461 5.15 11.34 22.76
CA MET A 461 5.43 11.65 24.17
C MET A 461 6.73 12.46 24.24
N LEU A 462 6.60 13.73 24.64
CA LEU A 462 7.73 14.61 24.94
C LEU A 462 7.95 14.65 26.45
N ASP A 463 9.17 14.38 26.87
CA ASP A 463 9.61 14.40 28.27
C ASP A 463 10.46 15.66 28.50
N ASP A 464 10.02 16.55 29.39
CA ASP A 464 10.69 17.80 29.71
C ASP A 464 11.65 17.69 30.92
N GLY A 465 11.82 16.49 31.47
CA GLY A 465 12.61 16.20 32.67
C GLY A 465 11.85 16.37 33.99
N MET A 466 10.68 17.01 33.98
CA MET A 466 9.81 17.19 35.14
C MET A 466 8.48 16.44 34.98
N GLY A 467 8.06 16.18 33.75
CA GLY A 467 6.85 15.47 33.39
C GLY A 467 6.83 15.18 31.89
N PHE A 468 5.66 14.81 31.37
CA PHE A 468 5.50 14.53 29.95
C PHE A 468 4.25 15.16 29.36
N SER A 469 4.31 15.46 28.06
CA SER A 469 3.18 15.91 27.27
C SER A 469 2.96 15.02 26.07
N LEU A 470 1.68 14.83 25.70
CA LEU A 470 1.28 14.15 24.48
C LEU A 470 0.95 15.16 23.39
N VAL A 471 1.65 15.08 22.27
CA VAL A 471 1.52 16.02 21.14
C VAL A 471 1.22 15.23 19.87
N PRO A 472 0.32 15.68 18.97
CA PRO A 472 0.06 14.97 17.71
C PRO A 472 1.35 14.67 16.94
N TRP A 473 1.50 13.44 16.45
CA TRP A 473 2.71 12.98 15.76
C TRP A 473 2.67 13.34 14.26
N LYS A 474 3.85 13.56 13.65
CA LYS A 474 4.01 13.71 12.19
C LYS A 474 5.21 12.90 11.68
N PRO A 475 5.21 12.41 10.43
CA PRO A 475 6.33 11.65 9.86
C PRO A 475 7.71 12.32 9.98
N VAL A 476 7.74 13.66 9.98
CA VAL A 476 8.98 14.45 10.10
C VAL A 476 9.78 14.17 11.40
N ILE A 477 9.13 13.63 12.44
CA ILE A 477 9.78 13.30 13.72
C ILE A 477 10.06 11.80 13.90
N GLU A 478 9.78 10.96 12.90
CA GLU A 478 9.93 9.50 12.99
C GLU A 478 11.33 9.06 13.44
N GLN A 479 12.37 9.60 12.79
CA GLN A 479 13.78 9.28 13.05
C GLN A 479 14.39 10.13 14.18
N ARG A 480 13.58 10.86 14.95
CA ARG A 480 14.04 11.82 15.96
C ARG A 480 13.91 11.29 17.39
N LEU A 481 13.75 9.98 17.54
CA LEU A 481 13.66 9.34 18.86
C LEU A 481 14.92 9.68 19.69
N GLY A 482 14.70 10.08 20.94
CA GLY A 482 15.77 10.51 21.86
C GLY A 482 16.29 11.94 21.63
N GLN A 483 15.81 12.67 20.61
CA GLN A 483 16.23 14.05 20.35
C GLN A 483 15.29 15.05 21.06
N GLN A 484 15.84 16.21 21.40
CA GLN A 484 15.07 17.33 21.93
C GLN A 484 14.31 18.02 20.79
N LEU A 485 12.99 18.10 20.93
CA LEU A 485 12.07 18.69 19.95
C LEU A 485 11.19 19.73 20.62
N ALA A 486 10.67 20.67 19.82
CA ALA A 486 9.61 21.55 20.25
C ALA A 486 8.43 21.49 19.27
N ALA A 487 7.23 21.69 19.78
CA ALA A 487 6.01 21.66 19.01
C ALA A 487 5.01 22.68 19.54
N THR A 488 4.24 23.27 18.62
CA THR A 488 3.10 24.12 18.96
C THR A 488 1.82 23.49 18.40
N VAL A 489 0.82 23.27 19.25
CA VAL A 489 -0.46 22.66 18.88
C VAL A 489 -1.49 23.77 18.68
N ARG A 490 -2.23 23.77 17.55
CA ARG A 490 -3.34 24.69 17.26
C ARG A 490 -4.49 23.95 16.57
N GLY A 491 -5.69 23.98 17.13
CA GLY A 491 -6.89 23.34 16.56
C GLY A 491 -6.70 21.86 16.22
N GLY A 492 -5.88 21.14 16.99
CA GLY A 492 -5.52 19.74 16.72
C GLY A 492 -4.48 19.52 15.60
N ARG A 493 -3.97 20.60 14.99
CA ARG A 493 -2.77 20.55 14.12
C ARG A 493 -1.53 20.85 14.96
N VAL A 494 -0.42 20.25 14.56
CA VAL A 494 0.89 20.48 15.18
C VAL A 494 1.86 21.12 14.20
N SER A 495 2.59 22.13 14.65
CA SER A 495 3.80 22.62 13.99
C SER A 495 5.01 22.13 14.78
N TRP A 496 5.96 21.48 14.12
CA TRP A 496 7.18 20.97 14.75
C TRP A 496 8.36 21.90 14.45
N GLU A 497 9.05 22.33 15.50
CA GLU A 497 10.31 23.07 15.45
C GLU A 497 11.46 22.08 15.66
N ILE A 498 12.20 21.81 14.59
CA ILE A 498 13.33 20.89 14.61
C ILE A 498 14.60 21.74 14.61
N GLY A 499 15.26 21.85 15.76
CA GLY A 499 16.53 22.58 15.87
C GLY A 499 17.60 21.95 14.95
N ARG A 500 18.31 22.77 14.18
CA ARG A 500 19.57 22.34 13.54
C ARG A 500 20.58 22.03 14.65
N GLN A 501 21.08 20.80 14.71
CA GLN A 501 22.35 20.52 15.39
C GLN A 501 23.40 21.45 14.79
N ARG A 502 23.83 22.47 15.54
CA ARG A 502 25.12 23.12 15.30
C ARG A 502 26.16 22.05 15.62
N GLY A 503 26.88 21.58 14.60
CA GLY A 503 28.08 20.80 14.81
C GLY A 503 29.03 21.63 15.67
N PHE A 504 29.38 21.11 16.85
CA PHE A 504 30.53 21.61 17.57
C PHE A 504 31.75 21.12 16.79
N GLY A 505 32.32 22.01 15.98
CA GLY A 505 33.71 21.88 15.58
C GLY A 505 34.57 22.16 16.81
N ARG A 506 35.26 21.13 17.28
CA ARG A 506 36.68 21.18 17.61
C ARG A 506 37.24 19.78 17.71
#